data_AF-A0A961R4D7-F1
#
_entry.id   AF-A0A961R4D7-F1
#
_cell.length_a   1.000
_cell.length_b   1.000
_cell.length_c   1.000
_cell.angle_alpha   90.00
_cell.angle_beta   90.00
_cell.angle_gamma   90.00
#
_symmetry.space_group_name_H-M   'P 1'
#
loop_
_entity.id
_entity.type
_entity.pdbx_description
1 polymer ?
#
loop_
_entity_poly.entity_id
_entity_poly.type
_entity_poly.pdbx_seq_one_letter_code
_entity_poly.pdbx_strand_id
1 'polypeptide(L)' 'MFDEEEAKKPAAYVIGQNLEDMSVEEIAATIEALQAEISRLEAARKAKSDHLSAAEALFAKPG' A
#
# COMPACT_ATOMS: atom_id res chain seq x y z
N MET A 1 12.25 -17.72 -24.29
CA MET A 1 11.57 -16.60 -23.63
C MET A 1 12.53 -16.07 -22.60
N PHE A 2 13.08 -14.88 -22.82
CA PHE A 2 13.83 -14.19 -21.78
C PHE A 2 12.79 -13.55 -20.87
N ASP A 3 12.58 -14.13 -19.69
CA ASP A 3 11.93 -13.41 -18.59
C ASP A 3 12.93 -12.33 -18.15
N GLU A 4 12.82 -11.16 -18.79
CA GLU A 4 13.36 -9.93 -18.22
C GLU A 4 12.57 -9.68 -16.93
N GLU A 5 13.09 -10.16 -15.81
CA GLU A 5 12.69 -9.68 -14.50
C GLU A 5 12.88 -8.16 -14.51
N GLU A 6 11.78 -7.42 -14.74
CA GLU A 6 11.77 -5.97 -14.61
C GLU A 6 12.33 -5.64 -13.23
N ALA A 7 13.55 -5.11 -13.20
CA ALA A 7 14.20 -4.68 -11.98
C ALA A 7 13.25 -3.70 -11.29
N LYS A 8 12.62 -4.14 -10.21
CA LYS A 8 11.68 -3.31 -9.45
C LYS A 8 12.41 -2.04 -9.08
N LYS A 9 11.94 -0.91 -9.60
CA LYS A 9 12.53 0.39 -9.29
C LYS A 9 12.62 0.50 -7.76
N PRO A 10 13.77 0.92 -7.22
CA PRO A 10 13.91 1.08 -5.78
C PRO A 10 12.79 2.00 -5.29
N ALA A 11 12.21 1.64 -4.14
CA ALA A 11 11.17 2.45 -3.53
C ALA A 11 11.71 3.87 -3.32
N ALA A 12 10.90 4.88 -3.67
CA ALA A 12 11.29 6.29 -3.52
C ALA A 12 11.57 6.67 -2.05
N TYR A 13 11.12 5.85 -1.10
CA TYR A 13 11.31 6.02 0.33
C TYR A 13 11.38 4.66 1.04
N VAL A 14 12.19 4.57 2.09
CA VAL A 14 12.30 3.40 2.98
C VAL A 14 11.86 3.78 4.40
N ILE A 15 10.98 2.98 4.99
CA ILE A 15 10.52 3.20 6.38
C ILE A 15 11.71 3.18 7.33
N GLY A 16 11.86 4.24 8.11
CA GLY A 16 12.93 4.38 9.09
C GLY A 16 14.28 4.80 8.49
N GLN A 17 14.31 5.29 7.24
CA GLN A 17 15.53 5.88 6.67
C GLN A 17 16.02 7.08 7.51
N ASN A 18 17.32 7.33 7.48
CA ASN A 18 17.90 8.50 8.14
C ASN A 18 17.34 9.79 7.52
N LEU A 19 16.99 10.76 8.36
CA LEU A 19 16.44 12.05 7.98
C LEU A 19 17.47 13.19 8.07
N GLU A 20 18.67 12.94 8.59
CA GLU A 20 19.70 13.98 8.81
C GLU A 20 20.09 14.72 7.53
N ASP A 21 20.09 14.03 6.38
CA ASP A 21 20.44 14.59 5.08
C ASP A 21 19.22 15.11 4.30
N MET A 22 18.01 15.02 4.86
CA MET A 22 16.78 15.47 4.19
C MET A 22 16.44 16.91 4.58
N SER A 23 16.07 17.72 3.59
CA SER A 23 15.47 19.03 3.79
C SER A 23 14.05 18.92 4.38
N VAL A 24 13.57 20.03 4.95
CA VAL A 24 12.20 20.11 5.49
C VAL A 24 11.17 19.87 4.39
N GLU A 25 11.43 20.38 3.19
CA GLU A 25 10.57 20.23 2.01
C GLU A 25 10.52 18.76 1.55
N GLU A 26 11.66 18.06 1.53
CA GLU A 26 11.70 16.63 1.20
C GLU A 26 10.96 15.78 2.23
N ILE A 27 11.08 16.11 3.52
CA ILE A 27 10.31 15.45 4.59
C ILE A 27 8.81 15.69 4.38
N ALA A 28 8.40 16.92 4.06
CA ALA A 28 6.99 17.25 3.81
C ALA A 28 6.43 16.47 2.62
N ALA A 29 7.16 16.43 1.49
CA ALA A 29 6.76 15.67 0.30
C ALA A 29 6.68 14.16 0.57
N THR A 30 7.62 13.64 1.37
CA THR A 30 7.63 12.23 1.79
C THR A 30 6.39 11.90 2.64
N ILE A 31 6.03 12.76 3.59
CA ILE A 31 4.83 12.60 4.42
C ILE A 31 3.58 12.56 3.56
N GLU A 32 3.44 13.49 2.61
CA GLU A 32 2.28 13.55 1.71
C GLU A 32 2.14 12.25 0.90
N ALA A 33 3.25 11.77 0.32
CA ALA A 33 3.27 10.51 -0.42
C ALA A 33 2.86 9.31 0.44
N LEU A 34 3.36 9.22 1.68
CA LEU A 34 3.01 8.15 2.60
C LEU A 34 1.55 8.20 3.05
N GLN A 35 0.98 9.39 3.26
CA GLN A 35 -0.44 9.54 3.60
C GLN A 35 -1.36 9.11 2.44
N ALA A 36 -1.00 9.45 1.21
CA ALA A 36 -1.70 8.97 0.03
C ALA A 36 -1.63 7.43 -0.07
N GLU A 37 -0.45 6.86 0.21
CA GLU A 37 -0.27 5.41 0.20
C GLU A 37 -1.06 4.71 1.31
N ILE A 38 -1.11 5.26 2.52
CA ILE A 38 -1.96 4.75 3.60
C ILE A 38 -3.42 4.73 3.15
N SER A 39 -3.91 5.82 2.55
CA SER A 39 -5.28 5.93 2.06
C SER A 39 -5.60 4.85 1.02
N ARG A 40 -4.67 4.58 0.09
CA ARG A 40 -4.78 3.51 -0.90
C ARG A 40 -4.87 2.13 -0.25
N LEU A 41 -4.01 1.86 0.74
CA LEU A 41 -3.97 0.59 1.47
C LEU A 41 -5.24 0.37 2.29
N GLU A 42 -5.77 1.41 2.92
CA GLU A 42 -7.04 1.35 3.65
C GLU A 42 -8.21 1.03 2.74
N ALA A 43 -8.29 1.66 1.56
CA ALA A 43 -9.30 1.35 0.56
C ALA A 43 -9.20 -0.10 0.06
N ALA A 44 -7.97 -0.58 -0.20
CA ALA A 44 -7.74 -1.97 -0.61
C ALA A 44 -8.11 -2.97 0.50
N ARG A 45 -7.78 -2.68 1.76
CA ARG A 45 -8.17 -3.48 2.93
C ARG A 45 -9.68 -3.55 3.02
N LYS A 46 -10.38 -2.42 2.90
CA LYS A 46 -11.84 -2.37 2.95
C LYS A 46 -12.46 -3.20 1.83
N ALA A 47 -12.02 -3.02 0.59
CA ALA A 47 -12.52 -3.81 -0.54
C ALA A 47 -12.36 -5.32 -0.31
N LYS A 48 -11.19 -5.77 0.18
CA LYS A 48 -10.94 -7.18 0.52
C LYS A 48 -11.84 -7.69 1.63
N SER A 49 -12.08 -6.88 2.67
CA SER A 49 -12.99 -7.22 3.77
C SER A 49 -14.44 -7.34 3.29
N ASP A 50 -14.88 -6.41 2.44
CA ASP A 50 -16.23 -6.42 1.89
C ASP A 50 -16.43 -7.68 1.02
N HIS A 51 -15.42 -8.05 0.19
CA HIS A 51 -15.42 -9.30 -0.57
C HIS A 51 -15.50 -10.55 0.33
N LEU A 52 -14.75 -10.58 1.43
CA LEU A 52 -14.79 -11.70 2.37
C LEU A 52 -16.19 -11.82 3.01
N SER A 53 -16.76 -10.70 3.47
CA SER A 53 -18.10 -10.70 4.09
C SER A 53 -19.22 -11.11 3.12
N ALA A 54 -19.10 -10.73 1.84
CA ALA A 54 -20.04 -11.15 0.80
C ALA A 54 -19.92 -12.64 0.50
N ALA A 55 -18.71 -13.18 0.46
CA ALA A 55 -18.47 -14.61 0.30
C ALA A 55 -19.02 -15.38 1.51
N GLU A 56 -18.70 -14.94 2.74
CA GLU A 56 -19.21 -15.54 3.97
C GLU A 56 -20.74 -15.55 4.02
N ALA A 57 -21.42 -14.48 3.62
CA ALA A 57 -22.88 -14.44 3.54
C ALA A 57 -23.49 -15.42 2.52
N LEU A 58 -22.78 -15.71 1.42
CA LEU A 58 -23.20 -16.73 0.44
C LEU A 58 -23.03 -18.15 0.98
N PHE A 59 -21.99 -18.40 1.79
CA PHE A 59 -21.71 -19.73 2.37
C PHE A 59 -22.42 -19.97 3.70
N ALA A 60 -22.76 -18.92 4.45
CA ALA A 60 -23.39 -19.01 5.76
C ALA A 60 -24.91 -19.17 5.71
N LYS A 61 -25.54 -19.33 4.54
CA LYS A 61 -26.96 -19.68 4.44
C LYS A 61 -27.15 -21.18 4.73
N PRO A 62 -27.77 -21.57 5.86
CA PRO A 62 -28.11 -22.96 6.14
C PRO A 62 -29.62 -23.17 5.91
N GLY A 63 -29.99 -24.16 5.10
CA GLY A 63 -31.36 -24.73 5.08
C GLY A 63 -32.43 -23.89 4.40
#